data_AF-A0A6P4BS79-F1
#
_entry.id   AF-A0A6P4BS79-F1
#
_cell.length_a   1.000
_cell.length_b   1.000
_cell.length_c   1.000
_cell.angle_alpha   90.00
_cell.angle_beta   90.00
_cell.angle_gamma   90.00
#
_symmetry.space_group_name_H-M   'P 1'
#
loop_
_entity.id
_entity.type
_entity.pdbx_description
1 polymer ?
#
loop_
_entity_poly.entity_id
_entity_poly.type
_entity_poly.pdbx_seq_one_letter_code
_entity_poly.pdbx_strand_id
1 'polypeptide(L)'
;MSAFNFVQVAGPSGQMTWIRGCLKCLDASNIIEVIDNSLLCIQMDYIDLDQIHWLDRYVPMFGETEYEPIHQYPSIGIGEQLEALEKAVKTGKIRYVGLSNETPYGMMKFIQVAEN
;
A
#
# COMPACT_ATOMS: atom_id res chain seq x y z
N MET A 1 20.31 -20.50 3.16
CA MET A 1 19.22 -20.24 2.21
C MET A 1 18.36 -19.16 2.84
N SER A 2 18.24 -17.99 2.21
CA SER A 2 17.37 -16.92 2.73
C SER A 2 15.94 -17.21 2.30
N ALA A 3 14.99 -17.18 3.23
CA ALA A 3 13.58 -17.37 2.95
C ALA A 3 12.99 -16.09 2.36
N PHE A 4 12.13 -16.21 1.35
CA PHE A 4 11.40 -15.09 0.77
C PHE A 4 10.40 -14.56 1.80
N ASN A 5 10.39 -13.25 2.05
CA ASN A 5 9.49 -12.61 3.00
C ASN A 5 8.52 -11.64 2.28
N PHE A 6 7.36 -11.39 2.90
CA PHE A 6 6.46 -10.36 2.41
C PHE A 6 5.78 -9.65 3.57
N VAL A 7 5.43 -8.38 3.35
CA VAL A 7 4.72 -7.53 4.30
C VAL A 7 3.54 -6.88 3.56
N GLN A 8 2.48 -6.58 4.31
CA GLN A 8 1.33 -5.87 3.79
C GLN A 8 1.10 -4.57 4.56
N VAL A 9 0.99 -3.47 3.83
CA VAL A 9 0.66 -2.14 4.34
C VAL A 9 -0.85 -1.96 4.28
N ALA A 10 -1.49 -1.96 5.44
CA ALA A 10 -2.89 -1.59 5.59
C ALA A 10 -3.10 -0.13 5.20
N GLY A 11 -3.98 0.15 4.25
CA GLY A 11 -4.44 1.51 3.96
C GLY A 11 -5.41 2.06 5.01
N PRO A 12 -6.20 3.07 4.67
CA PRO A 12 -7.19 3.63 5.58
C PRO A 12 -8.33 2.65 5.83
N SER A 13 -8.72 2.45 7.10
CA SER A 13 -9.79 1.52 7.46
C SER A 13 -11.01 2.18 8.09
N GLY A 14 -10.95 3.49 8.39
CA GLY A 14 -12.02 4.33 8.95
C GLY A 14 -12.56 3.92 10.34
N GLN A 15 -12.44 2.65 10.71
CA GLN A 15 -13.10 1.99 11.84
C GLN A 15 -12.12 1.16 12.67
N MET A 16 -11.01 0.68 12.09
CA MET A 16 -10.04 -0.20 12.80
C MET A 16 -8.96 0.64 13.48
N THR A 17 -9.34 1.36 14.55
CA THR A 17 -8.45 2.27 15.29
C THR A 17 -7.26 1.60 15.96
N TRP A 18 -7.32 0.30 16.22
CA TRP A 18 -6.20 -0.48 16.76
C TRP A 18 -5.09 -0.75 15.74
N ILE A 19 -5.35 -0.55 14.44
CA ILE A 19 -4.34 -0.64 13.39
C ILE A 19 -3.71 0.74 13.21
N ARG A 20 -2.60 0.98 13.92
CA ARG A 20 -1.78 2.22 13.80
C ARG A 20 -2.60 3.51 14.00
N GLY A 21 -3.54 3.50 14.95
CA GLY A 21 -4.38 4.67 15.24
C GLY A 21 -5.41 4.99 14.16
N CYS A 22 -5.70 4.04 13.26
CA CYS A 22 -6.41 4.25 11.99
C CYS A 22 -5.63 5.20 11.08
N LEU A 23 -4.78 4.62 10.20
CA LEU A 23 -4.20 5.37 9.09
C LEU A 23 -5.30 6.14 8.36
N LYS A 24 -5.04 7.41 8.07
CA LYS A 24 -5.98 8.26 7.32
C LYS A 24 -5.77 8.15 5.82
N CYS A 25 -4.54 7.89 5.41
CA CYS A 25 -4.10 7.83 4.01
C CYS A 25 -2.78 7.07 3.90
N LEU A 26 -2.45 6.63 2.69
CA LEU A 26 -1.18 6.09 2.22
C LEU A 26 -0.32 7.22 1.62
N ASP A 27 -0.09 8.29 2.38
CA ASP A 27 0.90 9.30 2.02
C ASP A 27 2.34 8.78 2.20
N ALA A 28 3.32 9.55 1.74
CA ALA A 28 4.71 9.14 1.79
C ALA A 28 5.22 8.90 3.22
N SER A 29 4.80 9.71 4.19
CA SER A 29 5.20 9.55 5.60
C SER A 29 4.68 8.23 6.17
N ASN A 30 3.41 7.93 5.95
CA ASN A 30 2.76 6.75 6.48
C ASN A 30 3.34 5.48 5.83
N ILE A 31 3.59 5.49 4.53
CA ILE A 31 4.22 4.36 3.83
C ILE A 31 5.61 4.08 4.41
N ILE A 32 6.47 5.10 4.53
CA ILE A 32 7.84 4.94 5.04
C ILE A 32 7.82 4.45 6.50
N GLU A 33 6.98 5.06 7.34
CA GLU A 33 6.85 4.67 8.75
C GLU A 33 6.41 3.20 8.89
N VAL A 34 5.44 2.76 8.07
CA VAL A 34 4.97 1.38 8.11
C VAL A 34 6.07 0.40 7.70
N ILE A 35 6.83 0.72 6.65
CA ILE A 35 7.94 -0.12 6.18
C ILE A 35 9.00 -0.25 7.27
N ASP A 36 9.41 0.87 7.86
CA ASP A 36 10.47 0.89 8.89
C ASP A 36 10.05 0.13 10.15
N ASN A 37 8.81 0.34 10.59
CA ASN A 37 8.26 -0.42 11.71
C ASN A 37 8.13 -1.93 11.40
N SER A 38 7.84 -2.28 10.16
CA SER A 38 7.73 -3.69 9.74
C SER A 38 9.09 -4.38 9.74
N LEU A 39 10.11 -3.74 9.17
CA LEU A 39 11.50 -4.19 9.18
C LEU A 39 12.03 -4.38 10.61
N LEU A 40 11.75 -3.41 11.50
CA LEU A 40 12.09 -3.51 12.92
C LEU A 40 11.40 -4.70 13.59
N CYS A 41 10.10 -4.91 13.31
CA CYS A 41 9.32 -5.99 13.91
C CYS A 41 9.80 -7.38 13.48
N ILE A 42 10.10 -7.57 12.20
CA ILE A 42 10.56 -8.86 11.66
C ILE A 42 12.09 -9.04 11.80
N GLN A 43 12.81 -8.04 12.30
CA GLN A 43 14.26 -8.02 12.48
C GLN A 43 15.02 -8.32 11.19
N MET A 44 14.64 -7.64 10.10
CA MET A 44 15.29 -7.75 8.80
C MET A 44 15.63 -6.37 8.24
N ASP A 45 16.62 -6.32 7.36
CA ASP A 45 17.04 -5.09 6.69
C ASP A 45 16.30 -4.83 5.36
N TYR A 46 15.58 -5.84 4.85
CA TYR A 46 14.82 -5.74 3.61
C TYR A 46 13.56 -6.61 3.60
N ILE A 47 12.59 -6.17 2.81
CA ILE A 47 11.37 -6.89 2.45
C ILE A 47 11.47 -7.35 0.99
N ASP A 48 11.21 -8.63 0.69
CA ASP A 48 11.19 -9.06 -0.71
C ASP A 48 9.97 -8.52 -1.45
N LEU A 49 8.77 -8.62 -0.89
CA LEU A 49 7.54 -8.08 -1.47
C LEU A 49 6.75 -7.26 -0.44
N ASP A 50 6.58 -5.97 -0.71
CA ASP A 50 5.65 -5.11 0.02
C ASP A 50 4.36 -4.96 -0.78
N GLN A 51 3.21 -5.19 -0.14
CA GLN A 51 1.91 -5.06 -0.79
C GLN A 51 1.05 -4.00 -0.13
N ILE A 52 0.43 -3.13 -0.93
CA ILE A 52 -0.70 -2.34 -0.45
C ILE A 52 -1.86 -3.32 -0.21
N HIS A 53 -2.22 -3.51 1.06
CA HIS A 53 -3.22 -4.51 1.49
C HIS A 53 -4.63 -4.11 1.07
N TRP A 54 -4.97 -2.83 1.26
CA TRP A 54 -6.17 -2.20 0.74
C TRP A 54 -5.87 -0.75 0.38
N LEU A 55 -6.58 -0.26 -0.63
CA LEU A 55 -6.22 0.95 -1.34
C LEU A 55 -6.58 2.19 -0.55
N ASP A 56 -5.90 3.29 -0.87
CA ASP A 56 -6.27 4.60 -0.33
C ASP A 56 -7.65 5.01 -0.85
N ARG A 57 -7.90 4.90 -2.16
CA ARG A 57 -9.18 5.24 -2.77
C ARG A 57 -10.24 4.17 -2.52
N TYR A 58 -11.50 4.59 -2.54
CA TYR A 58 -12.64 3.68 -2.57
C TYR A 58 -12.57 2.75 -3.78
N VAL A 59 -12.65 1.45 -3.52
CA VAL A 59 -13.02 0.41 -4.47
C VAL A 59 -13.94 -0.60 -3.78
N PRO A 60 -14.81 -1.30 -4.53
CA PRO A 60 -15.57 -2.42 -4.00
C PRO A 60 -14.60 -3.49 -3.53
N MET A 61 -14.71 -3.87 -2.27
CA MET A 61 -13.86 -4.86 -1.64
C MET A 61 -14.63 -5.66 -0.59
N PHE A 62 -14.05 -6.76 -0.13
CA PHE A 62 -14.62 -7.60 0.94
C PHE A 62 -16.07 -8.09 0.69
N GLY A 63 -16.39 -8.45 -0.55
CA GLY A 63 -17.70 -8.99 -0.94
C GLY A 63 -18.56 -8.03 -1.75
N GLU A 64 -18.17 -6.76 -1.83
CA GLU A 64 -18.76 -5.80 -2.78
C GLU A 64 -18.21 -6.03 -4.20
N THR A 65 -19.08 -5.88 -5.20
CA THR A 65 -18.72 -6.08 -6.62
C THR A 65 -18.97 -4.85 -7.49
N GLU A 66 -19.78 -3.90 -7.02
CA GLU A 66 -20.23 -2.76 -7.80
C GLU A 66 -19.60 -1.47 -7.29
N TYR A 67 -19.07 -0.67 -8.22
CA TYR A 67 -18.48 0.63 -7.90
C TYR A 67 -19.58 1.69 -7.76
N GLU A 68 -19.75 2.24 -6.57
CA GLU A 68 -20.67 3.34 -6.34
C GLU A 68 -19.94 4.66 -6.08
N PRO A 69 -20.01 5.66 -6.99
CA PRO A 69 -19.31 6.93 -6.83
C PRO A 69 -19.67 7.70 -5.54
N ILE A 70 -20.85 7.45 -4.97
CA ILE A 70 -21.29 8.08 -3.73
C ILE A 70 -20.44 7.70 -2.51
N HIS A 71 -19.72 6.58 -2.57
CA HIS A 71 -18.81 6.12 -1.52
C HIS A 71 -17.39 6.67 -1.66
N GLN A 72 -17.12 7.51 -2.67
CA GLN A 72 -15.83 8.17 -2.79
C GLN A 72 -15.55 9.07 -1.58
N TYR A 73 -14.29 9.08 -1.17
CA TYR A 73 -13.77 9.95 -0.12
C TYR A 73 -12.40 10.50 -0.55
N PRO A 74 -11.91 11.58 0.08
CA PRO A 74 -10.59 12.13 -0.22
C PRO A 74 -9.51 11.06 -0.05
N SER A 75 -8.71 10.86 -1.09
CA SER A 75 -7.68 9.84 -1.13
C SER A 75 -6.37 10.37 -1.69
N ILE A 76 -5.25 9.80 -1.28
CA ILE A 76 -3.94 10.10 -1.88
C ILE A 76 -3.84 9.48 -3.27
N GLY A 77 -3.25 10.24 -4.21
CA GLY A 77 -3.08 9.81 -5.59
C GLY A 77 -2.09 8.64 -5.73
N ILE A 78 -2.30 7.82 -6.75
CA ILE A 78 -1.41 6.68 -7.07
C ILE A 78 0.05 7.13 -7.28
N GLY A 79 0.27 8.29 -7.90
CA GLY A 79 1.61 8.83 -8.13
C GLY A 79 2.37 9.09 -6.83
N GLU A 80 1.74 9.74 -5.86
CA GLU A 80 2.36 10.01 -4.56
C GLU A 80 2.67 8.71 -3.79
N GLN A 81 1.76 7.73 -3.83
CA GLN A 81 2.00 6.40 -3.26
C GLN A 81 3.22 5.73 -3.91
N LEU A 82 3.29 5.75 -5.25
CA LEU A 82 4.39 5.17 -6.01
C LEU A 82 5.72 5.88 -5.77
N GLU A 83 5.74 7.21 -5.64
CA GLU A 83 6.96 7.95 -5.30
C GLU A 83 7.54 7.53 -3.94
N ALA A 84 6.69 7.24 -2.96
CA ALA A 84 7.12 6.75 -1.65
C ALA A 84 7.68 5.33 -1.73
N LEU A 85 6.98 4.45 -2.44
CA LEU A 85 7.40 3.06 -2.66
C LEU A 85 8.69 2.99 -3.49
N GLU A 86 8.84 3.84 -4.50
CA GLU A 86 10.04 3.93 -5.33
C GLU A 86 11.26 4.33 -4.47
N LYS A 87 11.11 5.27 -3.53
CA LYS A 87 12.18 5.61 -2.58
C LYS A 87 12.57 4.42 -1.71
N ALA A 88 11.60 3.64 -1.24
CA ALA A 88 11.88 2.43 -0.46
C ALA A 88 12.58 1.34 -1.27
N VAL A 89 12.24 1.19 -2.56
CA VAL A 89 12.94 0.29 -3.49
C VAL A 89 14.36 0.79 -3.75
N LYS A 90 14.55 2.08 -4.07
CA LYS A 90 15.86 2.69 -4.33
C LYS A 90 16.81 2.60 -3.14
N THR A 91 16.27 2.65 -1.92
CA THR A 91 17.06 2.52 -0.67
C THR A 91 17.32 1.06 -0.28
N GLY A 92 16.77 0.08 -1.01
CA GLY A 92 16.97 -1.34 -0.77
C GLY A 92 16.11 -1.93 0.37
N LYS A 93 15.22 -1.13 0.96
CA LYS A 93 14.30 -1.58 2.02
C LYS A 93 13.25 -2.56 1.48
N ILE A 94 12.87 -2.43 0.20
CA ILE A 94 11.92 -3.31 -0.48
C ILE A 94 12.50 -3.73 -1.83
N ARG A 95 12.23 -4.95 -2.30
CA ARG A 95 12.60 -5.40 -3.66
C ARG A 95 11.47 -5.28 -4.67
N TYR A 96 10.26 -5.69 -4.30
CA TYR A 96 9.09 -5.69 -5.17
C TYR A 96 7.90 -5.03 -4.50
N VAL A 97 7.07 -4.38 -5.32
CA VAL A 97 5.81 -3.77 -4.91
C VAL A 97 4.65 -4.59 -5.49
N GLY A 98 3.65 -4.85 -4.67
CA GLY A 98 2.41 -5.51 -5.07
C GLY A 98 1.17 -4.78 -4.59
N LEU A 99 0.02 -5.21 -5.12
CA LEU A 99 -1.30 -4.71 -4.74
C LEU A 99 -2.17 -5.89 -4.30
N SER A 100 -3.03 -5.66 -3.31
CA SER A 100 -4.05 -6.59 -2.84
C SER A 100 -5.40 -5.87 -2.81
N ASN A 101 -6.49 -6.63 -2.96
CA ASN A 101 -7.87 -6.10 -2.99
C ASN A 101 -8.07 -4.97 -4.02
N GLU A 102 -7.45 -5.12 -5.19
CA GLU A 102 -7.49 -4.14 -6.27
C GLU A 102 -8.27 -4.66 -7.47
N THR A 103 -8.83 -3.72 -8.23
CA THR A 103 -9.56 -3.90 -9.48
C THR A 103 -8.61 -3.94 -10.69
N PRO A 104 -9.00 -4.57 -11.82
CA PRO A 104 -8.21 -4.52 -13.05
C PRO A 104 -7.91 -3.07 -13.51
N TYR A 105 -8.87 -2.16 -13.35
CA TYR A 105 -8.68 -0.74 -13.66
C TYR A 105 -7.56 -0.13 -12.80
N GLY A 106 -7.61 -0.33 -11.49
CA GLY A 106 -6.60 0.20 -10.58
C GLY A 106 -5.22 -0.35 -10.88
N MET A 107 -5.10 -1.67 -11.07
CA MET A 107 -3.83 -2.30 -11.46
C MET A 107 -3.24 -1.66 -12.72
N MET A 108 -4.05 -1.48 -13.77
CA MET A 108 -3.58 -0.82 -15.00
C MET A 108 -3.21 0.65 -14.77
N LYS A 109 -3.87 1.35 -13.85
CA LYS A 109 -3.50 2.72 -13.46
C LYS A 109 -2.19 2.78 -12.70
N PHE A 110 -1.92 1.85 -11.79
CA PHE A 110 -0.61 1.76 -11.12
C PHE A 110 0.51 1.52 -12.13
N ILE A 111 0.33 0.58 -13.07
CA ILE A 111 1.31 0.34 -14.14
C ILE A 111 1.52 1.60 -14.98
N GLN A 112 0.42 2.21 -15.46
CA GLN A 112 0.49 3.43 -16.27
C GLN A 112 1.28 4.54 -15.56
N VAL A 113 1.07 4.75 -14.26
CA VAL A 113 1.76 5.81 -13.51
C VAL A 113 3.22 5.43 -13.23
N ALA A 114 3.53 4.15 -13.00
CA ALA A 114 4.89 3.67 -12.77
C ALA A 114 5.78 3.72 -14.03
N GLU A 115 5.19 3.73 -15.22
CA GLU A 115 5.90 3.82 -16.51
C GLU A 115 6.14 5.26 -16.99
N ASN A 116 5.49 6.26 -16.38
CA ASN A 116 5.67 7.68 -16.72
C ASN A 116 6.79 8.33 -15.92
#